data_AF-A0A949WC09-F1
#
_entry.id   AF-A0A949WC09-F1
#
_cell.length_a   1.000
_cell.length_b   1.000
_cell.length_c   1.000
_cell.angle_alpha   90.00
_cell.angle_beta   90.00
_cell.angle_gamma   90.00
#
_symmetry.space_group_name_H-M   'P 1'
#
loop_
_entity.id
_entity.type
_entity.pdbx_description
1 polymer ?
#
loop_
_entity_poly.entity_id
_entity_poly.type
_entity_poly.pdbx_seq_one_letter_code
_entity_poly.pdbx_strand_id
1 'polypeptide(L)'
;MMLLPNFDAKGRIVHKMLKRKVFFIILAIGLVFPLAAFAQSSGVKGRVRDIDYKSIPNVEVSARVDGKVVRSTKSDSKGRFTLALEPGTYNIAFDAKGYGTGVKYDVKVKENDFRDLGSNLLMTRDQGALVLVKGIVFDNANLSVRQAPVDLYEVRSDGSTRKLQTVYTNAAGEFEFNGLMNVAKVRVTASARGVSASKDLDTDSPQVYRTVIKLPLEHEKPDH
;
A
#
# COMPACT_ATOMS: atom_id res chain seq x y z
N MET A 1 -66.43 -88.22 -0.66
CA MET A 1 -67.75 -87.81 -0.15
C MET A 1 -67.63 -86.37 0.33
N MET A 2 -68.34 -85.45 -0.34
CA MET A 2 -68.65 -84.06 0.06
C MET A 2 -67.46 -83.08 0.23
N LEU A 3 -67.51 -81.77 -0.02
CA LEU A 3 -68.35 -80.80 -0.72
C LEU A 3 -67.47 -79.51 -0.78
N LEU A 4 -67.61 -78.69 -1.82
CA LEU A 4 -67.14 -77.27 -1.91
C LEU A 4 -67.80 -76.41 -0.78
N PRO A 5 -67.46 -75.12 -0.47
CA PRO A 5 -66.80 -74.10 -1.32
C PRO A 5 -65.89 -73.03 -0.63
N ASN A 6 -65.14 -72.30 -1.48
CA ASN A 6 -64.94 -70.84 -1.62
C ASN A 6 -65.23 -69.89 -0.42
N PHE A 7 -64.27 -69.04 -0.02
CA PHE A 7 -64.38 -67.56 -0.14
C PHE A 7 -63.10 -66.80 0.32
N ASP A 8 -62.80 -65.79 -0.49
CA ASP A 8 -62.28 -64.45 -0.18
C ASP A 8 -60.78 -64.11 -0.12
N ALA A 9 -60.49 -63.06 -0.89
CA ALA A 9 -59.20 -62.43 -1.10
C ALA A 9 -58.98 -61.29 -0.07
N LYS A 10 -57.73 -61.10 0.37
CA LYS A 10 -57.18 -59.77 0.70
C LYS A 10 -55.68 -59.82 1.02
N GLY A 11 -54.94 -58.85 0.49
CA GLY A 11 -53.75 -58.32 1.18
C GLY A 11 -52.38 -58.70 0.63
N ARG A 12 -52.11 -58.46 -0.67
CA ARG A 12 -50.73 -58.14 -1.08
C ARG A 12 -50.38 -56.71 -0.62
N ILE A 13 -49.09 -56.51 -0.33
CA ILE A 13 -48.37 -55.23 -0.17
C ILE A 13 -48.17 -54.79 1.30
N VAL A 14 -47.16 -55.36 1.97
CA VAL A 14 -46.53 -54.69 3.14
C VAL A 14 -44.98 -54.59 3.01
N HIS A 15 -44.34 -55.37 2.14
CA HIS A 15 -42.87 -55.44 2.15
C HIS A 15 -42.11 -54.39 1.30
N LYS A 16 -42.79 -53.43 0.66
CA LYS A 16 -42.14 -52.45 -0.25
C LYS A 16 -41.92 -51.05 0.33
N MET A 17 -42.21 -50.83 1.62
CA MET A 17 -42.04 -49.50 2.26
C MET A 17 -40.93 -49.42 3.30
N LEU A 18 -40.35 -50.55 3.75
CA LEU A 18 -39.31 -50.53 4.80
C LEU A 18 -37.89 -50.31 4.25
N LYS A 19 -37.58 -50.79 3.03
CA LYS A 19 -36.26 -50.56 2.40
C LYS A 19 -36.04 -49.15 1.87
N ARG A 20 -37.12 -48.38 1.67
CA ARG A 20 -37.03 -47.00 1.16
C ARG A 20 -36.73 -46.00 2.28
N LYS A 21 -37.19 -46.26 3.52
CA LYS A 21 -36.90 -45.38 4.67
C LYS A 21 -35.50 -45.56 5.25
N VAL A 22 -34.91 -46.76 5.17
CA VAL A 22 -33.52 -46.99 5.62
C VAL A 22 -32.50 -46.34 4.65
N PHE A 23 -32.80 -46.31 3.34
CA PHE A 23 -31.96 -45.60 2.37
C PHE A 23 -31.95 -44.08 2.59
N PHE A 24 -33.08 -43.49 3.02
CA PHE A 24 -33.14 -42.06 3.36
C PHE A 24 -32.46 -41.71 4.69
N ILE A 25 -32.30 -42.65 5.63
CA ILE A 25 -31.60 -42.40 6.90
C ILE A 25 -30.08 -42.44 6.72
N ILE A 26 -29.55 -43.32 5.85
CA ILE A 26 -28.12 -43.33 5.52
C ILE A 26 -27.73 -42.12 4.67
N LEU A 27 -28.63 -41.66 3.78
CA LEU A 27 -28.43 -40.42 3.02
C LEU A 27 -28.52 -39.15 3.88
N ALA A 28 -29.30 -39.18 4.97
CA ALA A 28 -29.40 -38.06 5.92
C ALA A 28 -28.23 -37.99 6.91
N ILE A 29 -27.51 -39.09 7.17
CA ILE A 29 -26.30 -39.09 8.00
C ILE A 29 -25.06 -38.68 7.18
N GLY A 30 -25.05 -38.91 5.86
CA GLY A 30 -24.01 -38.41 4.96
C GLY A 30 -24.10 -36.91 4.63
N LEU A 31 -25.18 -36.23 5.04
CA LEU A 31 -25.45 -34.83 4.68
C LEU A 31 -25.28 -33.82 5.84
N VAL A 32 -24.77 -34.26 6.99
CA VAL A 32 -24.48 -33.40 8.15
C VAL A 32 -23.01 -33.52 8.49
N PHE A 33 -22.13 -33.01 7.62
CA PHE A 33 -20.84 -32.43 7.99
C PHE A 33 -20.10 -31.97 6.72
N PRO A 34 -20.33 -30.74 6.22
CA PRO A 34 -19.17 -29.89 6.04
C PRO A 34 -18.82 -29.41 7.46
N LEU A 35 -17.94 -30.12 8.18
CA LEU A 35 -17.16 -29.43 9.20
C LEU A 35 -16.57 -28.26 8.46
N ALA A 36 -16.90 -27.05 8.90
CA ALA A 36 -16.16 -25.87 8.47
C ALA A 36 -14.69 -26.26 8.59
N ALA A 37 -14.03 -26.45 7.44
CA ALA A 37 -12.59 -26.50 7.37
C ALA A 37 -12.18 -25.07 7.73
N PHE A 38 -12.17 -24.77 9.03
CA PHE A 38 -11.48 -23.63 9.55
C PHE A 38 -10.04 -23.86 9.12
N ALA A 39 -9.64 -23.20 8.04
CA ALA A 39 -8.24 -23.16 7.64
C ALA A 39 -7.50 -22.67 8.88
N GLN A 40 -6.76 -23.59 9.51
CA GLN A 40 -5.90 -23.32 10.65
C GLN A 40 -4.79 -22.40 10.15
N SER A 41 -5.10 -21.11 10.08
CA SER A 41 -4.27 -20.13 9.43
C SER A 41 -3.34 -19.51 10.47
N SER A 42 -2.06 -19.62 10.20
CA SER A 42 -0.99 -18.97 10.94
C SER A 42 -0.31 -17.92 10.07
N GLY A 43 0.51 -17.07 10.67
CA GLY A 43 1.27 -16.09 9.93
C GLY A 43 1.85 -14.97 10.77
N VAL A 44 2.13 -13.86 10.10
CA VAL A 44 2.60 -12.63 10.72
C VAL A 44 1.72 -11.46 10.31
N LYS A 45 1.58 -10.50 11.21
CA LYS A 45 0.91 -9.24 10.95
C LYS A 45 1.71 -8.09 11.56
N GLY A 46 1.49 -6.89 11.06
CA GLY A 46 2.14 -5.71 11.64
C GLY A 46 1.84 -4.45 10.85
N ARG A 47 2.57 -3.39 11.21
CA ARG A 47 2.48 -2.11 10.52
C ARG A 47 3.87 -1.50 10.30
N VAL A 48 4.12 -1.11 9.06
CA VAL A 48 5.36 -0.50 8.61
C VAL A 48 5.22 1.03 8.58
N ARG A 49 6.22 1.73 9.10
CA ARG A 49 6.27 3.19 9.20
C ARG A 49 7.67 3.72 8.90
N ASP A 50 7.79 5.00 8.58
CA ASP A 50 9.08 5.68 8.54
C ASP A 50 9.48 6.19 9.94
N ILE A 51 10.70 6.73 10.05
CA ILE A 51 11.23 7.29 11.30
C ILE A 51 10.43 8.49 11.83
N ASP A 52 9.64 9.15 10.98
CA ASP A 52 8.70 10.22 11.34
C ASP A 52 7.32 9.64 11.75
N TYR A 53 7.22 8.32 11.92
CA TYR A 53 6.00 7.56 12.20
C TYR A 53 4.91 7.65 11.13
N LYS A 54 5.25 8.10 9.91
CA LYS A 54 4.32 8.10 8.76
C LYS A 54 4.18 6.67 8.23
N SER A 55 2.97 6.30 7.84
CA SER A 55 2.70 4.97 7.30
C SER A 55 3.24 4.82 5.89
N ILE A 56 3.88 3.68 5.61
CA ILE A 56 4.45 3.40 4.28
C ILE A 56 3.55 2.39 3.56
N PRO A 57 2.84 2.79 2.49
CA PRO A 57 2.03 1.88 1.70
C PRO A 57 2.87 1.07 0.71
N ASN A 58 2.33 -0.05 0.22
CA ASN A 58 2.94 -0.89 -0.82
C ASN A 58 4.34 -1.42 -0.48
N VAL A 59 4.67 -1.57 0.80
CA VAL A 59 5.90 -2.22 1.25
C VAL A 59 5.78 -3.71 0.93
N GLU A 60 6.74 -4.24 0.18
CA GLU A 60 6.86 -5.68 -0.07
C GLU A 60 7.36 -6.35 1.21
N VAL A 61 6.50 -7.17 1.82
CA VAL A 61 6.81 -7.93 3.02
C VAL A 61 7.03 -9.38 2.62
N SER A 62 8.26 -9.86 2.71
CA SER A 62 8.65 -11.20 2.26
C SER A 62 9.15 -12.06 3.42
N ALA A 63 8.61 -13.27 3.54
CA ALA A 63 9.15 -14.29 4.43
C ALA A 63 10.24 -15.08 3.70
N ARG A 64 11.39 -15.24 4.35
CA ARG A 64 12.56 -15.93 3.80
C ARG A 64 13.03 -17.07 4.70
N VAL A 65 13.40 -18.17 4.08
CA VAL A 65 14.08 -19.33 4.69
C VAL A 65 15.33 -19.59 3.86
N ASP A 66 16.49 -19.71 4.50
CA ASP A 66 17.79 -19.91 3.83
C ASP A 66 18.05 -18.91 2.69
N GLY A 67 17.65 -17.66 2.90
CA GLY A 67 17.79 -16.57 1.93
C GLY A 67 16.78 -16.56 0.78
N LYS A 68 15.95 -17.59 0.62
CA LYS A 68 14.94 -17.69 -0.44
C LYS A 68 13.59 -17.15 0.03
N VAL A 69 12.92 -16.36 -0.81
CA VAL A 69 11.55 -15.91 -0.57
C VAL A 69 10.59 -17.08 -0.73
N VAL A 70 9.86 -17.43 0.34
CA VAL A 70 8.86 -18.50 0.33
C VAL A 70 7.44 -17.96 0.19
N ARG A 71 7.20 -16.72 0.65
CA ARG A 71 5.92 -16.05 0.54
C ARG A 71 6.12 -14.54 0.64
N SER A 72 5.23 -13.76 0.03
CA SER A 72 5.20 -12.32 0.23
C SER A 72 3.79 -11.74 0.16
N THR A 73 3.66 -10.50 0.63
CA THR A 73 2.45 -9.66 0.58
C THR A 73 2.86 -8.20 0.51
N LYS A 74 1.89 -7.29 0.29
CA LYS A 74 2.11 -5.85 0.31
C LYS A 74 1.37 -5.18 1.46
N SER A 75 1.95 -4.12 2.02
CA SER A 75 1.25 -3.28 3.00
C SER A 75 0.13 -2.44 2.36
N ASP A 76 -0.94 -2.21 3.11
CA ASP A 76 -2.07 -1.38 2.72
C ASP A 76 -1.75 0.13 2.77
N SER A 77 -2.73 0.99 2.44
CA SER A 77 -2.59 2.45 2.48
C SER A 77 -2.26 3.01 3.87
N LYS A 78 -2.48 2.23 4.95
CA LYS A 78 -2.15 2.57 6.33
C LYS A 78 -0.87 1.86 6.80
N GLY A 79 -0.12 1.24 5.89
CA GLY A 79 1.11 0.50 6.16
C GLY A 79 0.91 -0.83 6.88
N ARG A 80 -0.33 -1.33 7.01
CA ARG A 80 -0.63 -2.60 7.68
C ARG A 80 -0.47 -3.75 6.71
N PHE A 81 -0.01 -4.89 7.19
CA PHE A 81 0.07 -6.12 6.40
C PHE A 81 -0.34 -7.32 7.23
N THR A 82 -0.79 -8.35 6.54
CA THR A 82 -1.01 -9.70 7.06
C THR A 82 -0.46 -10.68 6.03
N LEU A 83 0.45 -11.55 6.46
CA LEU A 83 1.08 -12.56 5.64
C LEU A 83 0.81 -13.92 6.27
N ALA A 84 -0.02 -14.72 5.60
CA ALA A 84 -0.25 -16.10 6.01
C ALA A 84 1.02 -16.93 5.73
N LEU A 85 1.46 -17.70 6.73
CA LEU A 85 2.63 -18.56 6.70
C LEU A 85 2.32 -19.86 7.43
N GLU A 86 2.91 -20.96 6.99
CA GLU A 86 2.90 -22.20 7.75
C GLU A 86 3.68 -22.03 9.07
N PRO A 87 3.45 -22.89 10.08
CA PRO A 87 4.26 -22.91 11.29
C PRO A 87 5.73 -23.15 10.95
N GLY A 88 6.61 -22.33 11.51
CA GLY A 88 8.03 -22.34 11.13
C GLY A 88 8.80 -21.15 11.67
N THR A 89 10.05 -21.00 11.26
CA THR A 89 10.90 -19.85 11.60
C THR A 89 11.33 -19.16 10.31
N TYR A 90 11.14 -17.84 10.26
CA TYR A 90 11.36 -17.05 9.05
C TYR A 90 12.16 -15.78 9.34
N ASN A 91 12.91 -15.31 8.35
CA ASN A 91 13.39 -13.94 8.29
C ASN A 91 12.38 -13.11 7.50
N ILE A 92 11.79 -12.08 8.13
CA ILE A 92 10.80 -11.22 7.48
C ILE A 92 11.49 -9.96 6.98
N ALA A 93 11.57 -9.80 5.67
CA ALA A 93 12.17 -8.64 5.03
C ALA A 93 11.11 -7.67 4.53
N PHE A 94 11.41 -6.39 4.66
CA PHE A 94 10.59 -5.25 4.28
C PHE A 94 11.33 -4.46 3.22
N ASP A 95 10.74 -4.35 2.03
CA ASP A 95 11.33 -3.62 0.91
C ASP A 95 10.34 -2.59 0.35
N ALA A 96 10.81 -1.37 0.14
CA ALA A 96 10.00 -0.30 -0.41
C ALA A 96 10.89 0.72 -1.13
N LYS A 97 10.42 1.20 -2.28
CA LYS A 97 11.16 2.19 -3.08
C LYS A 97 11.42 3.46 -2.24
N GLY A 98 12.68 3.88 -2.18
CA GLY A 98 13.10 5.05 -1.39
C GLY A 98 13.33 4.74 0.10
N TYR A 99 13.34 3.48 0.51
CA TYR A 99 13.68 3.10 1.88
C TYR A 99 14.77 2.05 1.88
N GLY A 100 15.58 2.05 2.93
CA GLY A 100 16.51 0.96 3.19
C GLY A 100 15.74 -0.32 3.53
N THR A 101 16.23 -1.47 3.06
CA THR A 101 15.63 -2.77 3.36
C THR A 101 15.74 -3.06 4.87
N GLY A 102 14.61 -3.38 5.50
CA GLY A 102 14.56 -3.83 6.90
C GLY A 102 14.43 -5.35 6.98
N VAL A 103 15.03 -5.99 7.98
CA VAL A 103 14.86 -7.44 8.22
C VAL A 103 14.62 -7.71 9.69
N LYS A 104 13.59 -8.51 9.99
CA LYS A 104 13.35 -9.10 11.30
C LYS A 104 13.70 -10.57 11.27
N TYR A 105 14.75 -10.94 12.00
CA TYR A 105 15.28 -12.29 12.02
C TYR A 105 14.52 -13.21 12.98
N ASP A 106 14.59 -14.50 12.70
CA ASP A 106 14.15 -15.58 13.60
C ASP A 106 12.69 -15.45 14.10
N VAL A 107 11.80 -15.04 13.18
CA VAL A 107 10.37 -14.92 13.45
C VAL A 107 9.74 -16.30 13.44
N LYS A 108 9.61 -16.87 14.65
CA LYS A 108 8.81 -18.07 14.92
C LYS A 108 7.31 -17.79 14.73
N VAL A 109 6.66 -18.59 13.89
CA VAL A 109 5.21 -18.65 13.64
C VAL A 109 4.72 -19.99 14.18
N LYS A 110 3.66 -19.98 14.98
CA LYS A 110 3.04 -21.17 15.56
C LYS A 110 1.74 -21.49 14.83
N GLU A 111 1.31 -22.73 14.93
CA GLU A 111 0.01 -23.17 14.43
C GLU A 111 -1.12 -22.34 15.04
N ASN A 112 -2.08 -21.92 14.19
CA ASN A 112 -3.21 -21.07 14.56
C ASN A 112 -2.83 -19.71 15.19
N ASP A 113 -1.61 -19.22 14.95
CA ASP A 113 -1.15 -17.93 15.48
C ASP A 113 -0.75 -16.96 14.37
N PHE A 114 -1.33 -15.75 14.42
CA PHE A 114 -0.86 -14.59 13.68
C PHE A 114 0.01 -13.73 14.58
N ARG A 115 1.32 -14.00 14.55
CA ARG A 115 2.29 -13.29 15.35
C ARG A 115 2.30 -11.80 14.97
N ASP A 116 1.99 -10.96 15.94
CA ASP A 116 2.10 -9.52 15.77
C ASP A 116 3.57 -9.09 15.87
N LEU A 117 4.08 -8.49 14.80
CA LEU A 117 5.44 -7.98 14.72
C LEU A 117 5.57 -6.54 15.27
N GLY A 118 4.45 -5.92 15.63
CA GLY A 118 4.36 -4.58 16.18
C GLY A 118 3.76 -3.56 15.21
N SER A 119 3.40 -2.40 15.77
CA SER A 119 2.79 -1.28 15.06
C SER A 119 3.79 -0.27 14.48
N ASN A 120 5.07 -0.39 14.84
CA ASN A 120 6.16 0.51 14.47
C ASN A 120 7.36 -0.28 13.92
N LEU A 121 7.16 -1.02 12.84
CA LEU A 121 8.27 -1.57 12.06
C LEU A 121 8.86 -0.41 11.25
N LEU A 122 9.89 0.23 11.80
CA LEU A 122 10.46 1.46 11.25
C LEU A 122 11.42 1.14 10.10
N MET A 123 11.21 1.80 8.96
CA MET A 123 12.15 1.83 7.84
C MET A 123 12.78 3.22 7.74
N THR A 124 14.09 3.27 7.51
CA THR A 124 14.80 4.52 7.25
C THR A 124 14.69 4.88 5.78
N ARG A 125 14.43 6.16 5.47
CA ARG A 125 14.52 6.64 4.09
C ARG A 125 15.94 6.47 3.60
N ASP A 126 16.09 5.96 2.39
CA ASP A 126 17.38 5.92 1.74
C ASP A 126 17.72 7.34 1.30
N GLN A 127 18.66 7.98 2.00
CA GLN A 127 19.08 9.35 1.68
C GLN A 127 19.71 9.45 0.29
N GLY A 128 20.30 8.36 -0.22
CA GLY A 128 20.79 8.27 -1.59
C GLY A 128 19.69 8.25 -2.64
N ALA A 129 18.43 8.01 -2.24
CA ALA A 129 17.27 8.01 -3.12
C ALA A 129 16.48 9.34 -3.09
N LEU A 130 17.00 10.38 -2.42
CA LEU A 130 16.36 11.68 -2.33
C LEU A 130 16.54 12.50 -3.61
N VAL A 131 15.44 13.09 -4.06
CA VAL A 131 15.44 14.17 -5.04
C VAL A 131 15.41 15.50 -4.26
N LEU A 132 16.31 16.41 -4.60
CA LEU A 132 16.32 17.78 -4.08
C LEU A 132 16.00 18.73 -5.22
N VAL A 133 15.09 19.67 -5.00
CA VAL A 133 14.78 20.71 -5.99
C VAL A 133 15.17 22.05 -5.39
N LYS A 134 16.15 22.71 -6.00
CA LYS A 134 16.64 24.02 -5.59
C LYS A 134 16.39 25.02 -6.72
N GLY A 135 16.27 26.29 -6.37
CA GLY A 135 16.17 27.31 -7.39
C GLY A 135 16.17 28.71 -6.86
N ILE A 136 15.98 29.64 -7.78
CA ILE A 136 15.89 31.07 -7.52
C ILE A 136 14.72 31.67 -8.28
N VAL A 137 14.07 32.65 -7.69
CA VAL A 137 12.97 33.40 -8.29
C VAL A 137 13.44 34.81 -8.61
N PHE A 138 13.35 35.18 -9.88
CA PHE A 138 13.62 36.53 -10.39
C PHE A 138 12.35 37.16 -10.96
N ASP A 139 12.33 38.48 -11.06
CA ASP A 139 11.34 39.19 -11.87
C ASP A 139 11.85 39.54 -13.28
N ASN A 140 11.07 40.31 -14.04
CA ASN A 140 11.42 40.75 -15.38
C ASN A 140 12.67 41.65 -15.43
N ALA A 141 12.96 42.39 -14.37
CA ALA A 141 14.16 43.21 -14.20
C ALA A 141 15.37 42.40 -13.68
N ASN A 142 15.24 41.07 -13.56
CA ASN A 142 16.23 40.16 -12.99
C ASN A 142 16.57 40.47 -11.51
N LEU A 143 15.65 41.12 -10.78
CA LEU A 143 15.79 41.30 -9.34
C LEU A 143 15.25 40.07 -8.62
N SER A 144 15.93 39.66 -7.54
CA SER A 144 15.51 38.53 -6.70
C SER A 144 14.19 38.83 -6.02
N VAL A 145 13.24 37.91 -6.12
CA VAL A 145 11.94 38.03 -5.47
C VAL A 145 12.00 37.32 -4.12
N ARG A 146 12.11 38.09 -3.03
CA ARG A 146 12.12 37.60 -1.65
C ARG A 146 10.70 37.31 -1.12
N GLN A 147 10.57 36.34 -0.22
CA GLN A 147 9.31 35.92 0.43
C GLN A 147 8.19 35.51 -0.55
N ALA A 148 8.55 35.14 -1.79
CA ALA A 148 7.59 34.57 -2.72
C ALA A 148 7.24 33.15 -2.25
N PRO A 149 5.95 32.80 -2.08
CA PRO A 149 5.54 31.42 -1.93
C PRO A 149 5.90 30.64 -3.21
N VAL A 150 6.57 29.51 -3.01
CA VAL A 150 6.91 28.54 -4.04
C VAL A 150 6.22 27.23 -3.67
N ASP A 151 5.31 26.81 -4.54
CA ASP A 151 4.57 25.56 -4.41
C ASP A 151 5.22 24.48 -5.28
N LEU A 152 5.36 23.29 -4.72
CA LEU A 152 5.81 22.10 -5.43
C LEU A 152 4.65 21.14 -5.61
N TYR A 153 4.43 20.69 -6.84
CA TYR A 153 3.43 19.70 -7.19
C TYR A 153 4.11 18.46 -7.79
N GLU A 154 3.65 17.27 -7.42
CA GLU A 154 3.86 16.06 -8.22
C GLU A 154 2.96 16.13 -9.45
N VAL A 155 3.53 15.86 -10.63
CA VAL A 155 2.77 15.69 -11.87
C VAL A 155 2.65 14.20 -12.13
N ARG A 156 1.42 13.68 -12.08
CA ARG A 156 1.14 12.25 -12.31
C ARG A 156 1.12 11.93 -13.81
N SER A 157 1.14 10.64 -14.13
CA SER A 157 1.09 10.14 -15.50
C SER A 157 -0.19 10.53 -16.26
N ASP A 158 -1.29 10.78 -15.55
CA ASP A 158 -2.56 11.27 -16.11
C ASP A 158 -2.60 12.80 -16.31
N GLY A 159 -1.50 13.51 -16.01
CA GLY A 159 -1.40 14.97 -16.06
C GLY A 159 -2.01 15.68 -14.85
N SER A 160 -2.68 14.97 -13.94
CA SER A 160 -3.18 15.56 -12.70
C SER A 160 -2.01 15.96 -11.79
N THR A 161 -2.24 16.97 -10.96
CA THR A 161 -1.24 17.44 -10.01
C THR A 161 -1.65 17.18 -8.57
N ARG A 162 -0.67 16.91 -7.71
CA ARG A 162 -0.83 16.83 -6.26
C ARG A 162 0.18 17.75 -5.60
N LYS A 163 -0.31 18.74 -4.84
CA LYS A 163 0.58 19.62 -4.06
C LYS A 163 1.34 18.80 -3.01
N LEU A 164 2.66 18.96 -3.00
CA LEU A 164 3.57 18.27 -2.09
C LEU A 164 3.98 19.17 -0.94
N GLN A 165 4.46 20.38 -1.26
CA GLN A 165 5.08 21.29 -0.30
C GLN A 165 4.87 22.75 -0.72
N THR A 166 5.00 23.66 0.24
CA THR A 166 5.14 25.11 0.03
C THR A 166 6.36 25.57 0.81
N VAL A 167 7.22 26.35 0.17
CA VAL A 167 8.35 27.04 0.81
C VAL A 167 8.33 28.51 0.41
N TYR A 168 9.16 29.33 1.05
CA TYR A 168 9.25 30.76 0.75
C TYR A 168 10.67 31.11 0.37
N THR A 169 10.83 32.01 -0.61
CA THR A 169 12.16 32.45 -1.02
C THR A 169 12.85 33.26 0.09
N ASN A 170 14.16 33.07 0.20
CA ASN A 170 15.02 33.83 1.12
C ASN A 170 15.30 35.25 0.58
N ALA A 171 16.21 35.98 1.23
CA ALA A 171 16.58 37.34 0.81
C ALA A 171 17.26 37.42 -0.56
N ALA A 172 17.93 36.34 -0.98
CA ALA A 172 18.53 36.20 -2.30
C ALA A 172 17.53 35.67 -3.36
N GLY A 173 16.27 35.43 -2.99
CA GLY A 173 15.26 34.86 -3.90
C GLY A 173 15.35 33.33 -4.04
N GLU A 174 16.20 32.66 -3.26
CA GLU A 174 16.45 31.22 -3.37
C GLU A 174 15.41 30.41 -2.60
N PHE A 175 15.14 29.19 -3.07
CA PHE A 175 14.29 28.21 -2.41
C PHE A 175 14.87 26.80 -2.51
N GLU A 176 14.44 25.93 -1.59
CA GLU A 176 14.82 24.52 -1.55
C GLU A 176 13.64 23.64 -1.12
N PHE A 177 13.38 22.59 -1.88
CA PHE A 177 12.53 21.47 -1.51
C PHE A 177 13.38 20.24 -1.25
N ASN A 178 13.08 19.55 -0.16
CA ASN A 178 13.77 18.34 0.28
C ASN A 178 12.76 17.20 0.54
N GLY A 179 13.28 16.00 0.82
CA GLY A 179 12.44 14.87 1.21
C GLY A 179 11.56 14.31 0.08
N LEU A 180 11.89 14.60 -1.19
CA LEU A 180 11.17 14.08 -2.34
C LEU A 180 11.72 12.71 -2.70
N MET A 181 10.82 11.74 -2.87
CA MET A 181 11.15 10.38 -3.25
C MET A 181 10.07 9.88 -4.19
N ASN A 182 10.45 9.03 -5.15
CA ASN A 182 9.51 8.34 -6.04
C ASN A 182 8.62 9.25 -6.89
N VAL A 183 9.02 10.51 -7.11
CA VAL A 183 8.33 11.45 -7.99
C VAL A 183 9.06 11.48 -9.33
N ALA A 184 8.38 11.13 -10.41
CA ALA A 184 8.99 11.11 -11.75
C ALA A 184 9.02 12.50 -12.40
N LYS A 185 8.05 13.34 -12.06
CA LYS A 185 7.93 14.70 -12.58
C LYS A 185 7.34 15.62 -11.53
N VAL A 186 7.88 16.83 -11.44
CA VAL A 186 7.39 17.87 -10.54
C VAL A 186 7.14 19.18 -11.28
N ARG A 187 6.19 19.96 -10.78
CA ARG A 187 5.94 21.34 -11.20
C ARG A 187 6.25 22.27 -10.04
N VAL A 188 7.16 23.21 -10.28
CA VAL A 188 7.53 24.27 -9.35
C VAL A 188 6.80 25.54 -9.76
N THR A 189 5.97 26.10 -8.88
CA THR A 189 5.19 27.31 -9.16
C THR A 189 5.54 28.37 -8.14
N ALA A 190 6.14 29.48 -8.57
CA ALA A 190 6.33 30.64 -7.73
C ALA A 190 5.20 31.65 -7.98
N SER A 191 4.83 32.42 -6.96
CA SER A 191 3.88 33.52 -7.12
C SER A 191 4.27 34.73 -6.27
N ALA A 192 3.91 35.92 -6.75
CA ALA A 192 4.04 37.18 -6.02
C ALA A 192 3.10 38.21 -6.62
N ARG A 193 2.54 39.10 -5.80
CA ARG A 193 1.68 40.24 -6.24
C ARG A 193 0.61 39.85 -7.28
N GLY A 194 -0.05 38.70 -7.10
CA GLY A 194 -1.13 38.24 -7.98
C GLY A 194 -0.70 37.58 -9.29
N VAL A 195 0.60 37.56 -9.62
CA VAL A 195 1.13 36.82 -10.77
C VAL A 195 1.83 35.54 -10.35
N SER A 196 1.93 34.58 -11.26
CA SER A 196 2.63 33.32 -11.05
C SER A 196 3.35 32.85 -12.30
N ALA A 197 4.38 32.03 -12.11
CA ALA A 197 5.06 31.32 -13.17
C ALA A 197 5.43 29.92 -12.70
N SER A 198 5.45 28.96 -13.63
CA SER A 198 5.70 27.56 -13.33
C SER A 198 6.79 26.96 -14.21
N LYS A 199 7.51 25.98 -13.67
CA LYS A 199 8.46 25.16 -14.42
C LYS A 199 8.29 23.68 -14.06
N ASP A 200 8.17 22.84 -15.08
CA ASP A 200 8.17 21.40 -14.92
C ASP A 200 9.61 20.87 -14.97
N LEU A 201 9.92 19.90 -14.12
CA LEU A 201 11.20 19.20 -14.04
C LEU A 201 10.93 17.70 -14.06
N ASP A 202 11.60 16.98 -14.95
CA ASP A 202 11.61 15.52 -14.94
C ASP A 202 12.64 15.07 -13.89
N THR A 203 12.18 14.34 -12.87
CA THR A 203 12.95 13.93 -11.68
C THR A 203 13.17 12.43 -11.66
N ASP A 204 13.78 11.94 -12.73
CA ASP A 204 14.03 10.55 -13.06
C ASP A 204 15.13 9.85 -12.23
N SER A 205 15.98 10.61 -11.54
CA SER A 205 17.05 10.07 -10.70
C SER A 205 17.23 10.83 -9.39
N PRO A 206 17.78 10.18 -8.34
CA PRO A 206 18.14 10.85 -7.09
C PRO A 206 19.30 11.82 -7.27
N GLN A 207 19.00 13.11 -7.38
CA GLN A 207 20.00 14.17 -7.50
C GLN A 207 19.43 15.54 -7.12
N VAL A 208 20.28 16.55 -7.19
CA VAL A 208 19.90 17.96 -7.02
C VAL A 208 19.50 18.55 -8.37
N TYR A 209 18.20 18.75 -8.57
CA TYR A 209 17.65 19.49 -9.70
C TYR A 209 17.64 20.98 -9.38
N ARG A 210 18.04 21.78 -10.37
CA ARG A 210 18.06 23.24 -10.27
C ARG A 210 17.09 23.86 -11.26
N THR A 211 16.42 24.92 -10.84
CA THR A 211 15.54 25.68 -11.72
C THR A 211 15.56 27.17 -11.42
N VAL A 212 15.13 27.96 -12.39
CA VAL A 212 14.91 29.40 -12.27
C VAL A 212 13.46 29.67 -12.64
N ILE A 213 12.77 30.43 -11.80
CA ILE A 213 11.41 30.91 -12.08
C ILE A 213 11.48 32.41 -12.32
N LYS A 214 11.01 32.87 -13.49
CA LYS A 214 10.91 34.28 -13.83
C LYS A 214 9.46 34.73 -13.71
N LEU A 215 9.18 35.63 -12.77
CA LEU A 215 7.85 36.19 -12.55
C LEU A 215 7.62 37.43 -13.42
N PRO A 216 6.45 37.55 -14.06
CA PRO A 216 6.10 38.72 -14.86
C PRO A 216 5.64 39.88 -13.95
N LEU A 217 6.51 40.33 -13.06
CA LEU A 217 6.26 41.51 -12.23
C LEU A 217 6.67 42.77 -12.99
N GLU A 218 5.77 43.74 -13.01
CA GLU A 218 6.06 45.10 -13.45
C GLU A 218 6.53 45.92 -12.25
N HIS A 219 7.51 46.79 -12.49
CA HIS A 219 7.92 47.82 -11.55
C HIS A 219 7.40 49.15 -12.05
N GLU A 220 6.79 49.95 -11.17
CA GLU A 220 6.50 51.34 -11.48
C GLU A 220 7.81 52.03 -11.87
N LYS A 221 7.79 52.75 -12.99
CA LYS A 221 8.94 53.56 -13.38
C LYS A 221 9.15 54.59 -12.26
N PRO A 222 10.39 54.80 -11.78
CA PRO A 222 10.64 55.89 -10.85
C PRO A 222 10.24 57.20 -11.53
N ASP A 223 9.35 57.96 -10.91
CA ASP A 223 9.07 59.34 -11.32
C ASP A 223 10.38 60.12 -11.22
N HIS A 224 10.86 60.62 -12.36
CA HIS A 224 12.03 61.49 -12.47
C HIS A 224 11.62 62.96 -12.40
#